data_AF-T0ZFA4-F1
#
_entry.id   AF-T0ZFA4-F1
#
_cell.length_a   1.000
_cell.length_b   1.000
_cell.length_c   1.000
_cell.angle_alpha   90.00
_cell.angle_beta   90.00
_cell.angle_gamma   90.00
#
_symmetry.space_group_name_H-M   'P 1'
#
loop_
_entity.id
_entity.type
_entity.pdbx_description
1 polymer ?
#
loop_
_entity_poly.entity_id
_entity_poly.type
_entity_poly.pdbx_seq_one_letter_code
_entity_poly.pdbx_strand_id
1 'polypeptide(L)'
;IIHPHFRQTYSESLPPVWAVCEVMSLGLLSRWYDNLKPMSVRRAIANTYDIDQSTLASWLRHLSLVRNTCAHHSRLWNREFTITPAAPGHKPSGLAAQWVPGSRKLYNSLVILLHCMDIVAPHHHWRANLKNLINHHAINVSVMDFPGNWQTLPIWQEVSE
;
A
#
# COMPACT_ATOMS: atom_id res chain seq x y z
N ILE A 1 7.51 3.24 -22.31
CA ILE A 1 6.76 2.13 -22.95
C ILE A 1 5.42 2.73 -23.35
N ILE A 2 5.31 3.31 -24.55
CA ILE A 2 4.01 3.74 -25.10
C ILE A 2 3.83 2.91 -26.36
N HIS A 3 3.03 1.86 -26.21
CA HIS A 3 2.83 0.81 -27.20
C HIS A 3 2.17 1.36 -28.48
N PRO A 4 2.41 0.77 -29.66
CA PRO A 4 1.71 1.12 -30.91
C PRO A 4 0.18 1.10 -30.84
N HIS A 5 -0.40 0.40 -29.84
CA HIS A 5 -1.83 0.40 -29.51
C HIS A 5 -2.38 1.80 -29.18
N PHE A 6 -1.56 2.72 -28.66
CA PHE A 6 -1.99 4.05 -28.24
C PHE A 6 -2.53 4.89 -29.41
N ARG A 7 -1.86 4.83 -30.57
CA ARG A 7 -2.22 5.63 -31.75
C ARG A 7 -3.41 5.08 -32.53
N GLN A 8 -3.78 3.82 -32.31
CA GLN A 8 -4.88 3.16 -33.05
C GLN A 8 -6.22 3.20 -32.28
N THR A 9 -6.20 3.32 -30.95
CA THR A 9 -7.42 3.21 -30.12
C THR A 9 -7.94 4.53 -29.57
N TYR A 10 -7.09 5.54 -29.42
CA TYR A 10 -7.48 6.82 -28.80
C TYR A 10 -7.33 7.96 -29.81
N SER A 11 -8.44 8.63 -30.10
CA SER A 11 -8.52 9.81 -30.98
C SER A 11 -8.56 11.15 -30.22
N GLU A 12 -8.49 11.10 -28.88
CA GLU A 12 -8.52 12.28 -28.01
C GLU A 12 -7.17 13.01 -28.00
N SER A 13 -7.18 14.34 -27.84
CA SER A 13 -5.94 15.14 -27.89
C SER A 13 -5.06 15.00 -26.65
N LEU A 14 -5.64 14.53 -25.54
CA LEU A 14 -4.94 14.32 -24.28
C LEU A 14 -4.70 12.82 -24.04
N PRO A 15 -3.59 12.46 -23.40
CA PRO A 15 -3.35 11.07 -23.06
C PRO A 15 -4.39 10.55 -22.05
N PRO A 16 -4.83 9.28 -22.18
CA PRO A 16 -5.71 8.63 -21.23
C PRO A 16 -5.06 8.59 -19.84
N VAL A 17 -5.91 8.61 -18.81
CA VAL A 17 -5.47 8.73 -17.41
C VAL A 17 -4.47 7.64 -17.00
N TRP A 18 -4.60 6.42 -17.51
CA TRP A 18 -3.66 5.33 -17.19
C TRP A 18 -2.24 5.65 -17.65
N ALA A 19 -2.06 6.25 -18.82
CA ALA A 19 -0.77 6.61 -19.37
C ALA A 19 -0.14 7.78 -18.60
N VAL A 20 -0.97 8.72 -18.13
CA VAL A 20 -0.51 9.80 -17.24
C VAL A 20 -0.07 9.22 -15.89
N CYS A 21 -0.82 8.28 -15.32
CA CYS A 21 -0.47 7.64 -14.05
C CYS A 21 0.90 6.93 -14.10
N GLU A 22 1.33 6.40 -15.24
CA GLU A 22 2.65 5.76 -15.40
C GLU A 22 3.83 6.72 -15.22
N VAL A 23 3.66 8.00 -15.56
CA VAL A 23 4.72 9.03 -15.44
C VAL A 23 4.63 9.83 -14.14
N MET A 24 3.54 9.68 -13.39
CA MET A 24 3.34 10.38 -12.12
C MET A 24 4.13 9.73 -10.98
N SER A 25 4.64 10.54 -10.06
CA SER A 25 5.13 10.01 -8.78
C SER A 25 3.97 9.58 -7.89
N LEU A 26 4.21 8.62 -6.99
CA LEU A 26 3.19 8.18 -6.02
C LEU A 26 2.68 9.34 -5.14
N GLY A 27 3.55 10.31 -4.80
CA GLY A 27 3.15 11.51 -4.07
C GLY A 27 2.25 12.46 -4.87
N LEU A 28 2.41 12.51 -6.21
CA LEU A 28 1.48 13.26 -7.06
C LEU A 28 0.14 12.52 -7.17
N LEU A 29 0.17 11.19 -7.31
CA LEU A 29 -1.05 10.36 -7.32
C LEU A 29 -1.85 10.48 -6.01
N SER A 30 -1.16 10.46 -4.87
CA SER A 30 -1.78 10.68 -3.56
C SER A 30 -2.50 12.04 -3.48
N ARG A 31 -1.86 13.11 -3.97
CA ARG A 31 -2.47 14.44 -4.02
C ARG A 31 -3.65 14.49 -4.99
N TRP A 32 -3.55 13.86 -6.15
CA TRP A 32 -4.64 13.80 -7.12
C TRP A 32 -5.86 13.09 -6.53
N TYR A 33 -5.66 11.94 -5.91
CA TYR A 33 -6.72 11.19 -5.25
C TYR A 33 -7.42 12.03 -4.16
N ASP A 34 -6.65 12.75 -3.33
CA ASP A 34 -7.23 13.62 -2.29
C ASP A 34 -8.02 14.80 -2.86
N ASN A 35 -7.62 15.32 -4.03
CA ASN A 35 -8.27 16.45 -4.71
C ASN A 35 -9.39 16.04 -5.68
N LEU A 36 -9.71 14.74 -5.81
CA LEU A 36 -10.85 14.29 -6.63
C LEU A 36 -12.15 14.86 -6.06
N LYS A 37 -12.72 15.85 -6.75
CA LYS A 37 -13.99 16.48 -6.37
C LYS A 37 -15.17 15.50 -6.37
N PRO A 38 -15.34 14.62 -7.38
CA PRO A 38 -16.42 13.65 -7.35
C PRO A 38 -16.16 12.59 -6.27
N MET A 39 -16.91 12.69 -5.17
CA MET A 39 -16.80 11.75 -4.06
C MET A 39 -17.14 10.31 -4.48
N SER A 40 -18.01 10.15 -5.48
CA SER A 40 -18.35 8.85 -6.08
C SER A 40 -17.15 8.16 -6.70
N VAL A 41 -16.30 8.89 -7.45
CA VAL A 41 -15.09 8.35 -8.08
C VAL A 41 -14.08 7.95 -7.02
N ARG A 42 -13.85 8.83 -6.04
CA ARG A 42 -12.94 8.55 -4.93
C ARG A 42 -13.37 7.29 -4.16
N ARG A 43 -14.66 7.13 -3.89
CA ARG A 43 -15.24 5.94 -3.28
C ARG A 43 -15.11 4.70 -4.15
N ALA A 44 -15.33 4.81 -5.46
CA ALA A 44 -15.18 3.69 -6.39
C ALA A 44 -13.74 3.13 -6.39
N ILE A 45 -12.74 4.02 -6.39
CA ILE A 45 -11.33 3.62 -6.28
C ILE A 45 -11.05 2.95 -4.92
N ALA A 46 -11.57 3.50 -3.83
CA ALA A 46 -11.39 2.92 -2.48
C ALA A 46 -12.03 1.53 -2.34
N ASN A 47 -13.21 1.34 -2.95
CA ASN A 47 -13.92 0.08 -2.97
C ASN A 47 -13.13 -1.04 -3.68
N THR A 48 -12.26 -0.70 -4.65
CA THR A 48 -11.36 -1.70 -5.25
C THR A 48 -10.46 -2.36 -4.20
N TYR A 49 -10.12 -1.63 -3.14
CA TYR A 49 -9.31 -2.12 -2.02
C TYR A 49 -10.14 -2.51 -0.78
N ASP A 50 -11.47 -2.60 -0.90
CA ASP A 50 -12.42 -2.84 0.21
C ASP A 50 -12.19 -1.94 1.45
N ILE A 51 -11.90 -0.65 1.22
CA ILE A 51 -11.70 0.34 2.28
C ILE A 51 -12.43 1.65 1.99
N ASP A 52 -12.62 2.45 3.03
CA ASP A 52 -13.23 3.77 2.90
C ASP A 52 -12.31 4.78 2.20
N GLN A 53 -12.91 5.76 1.52
CA GLN A 53 -12.15 6.73 0.73
C GLN A 53 -11.19 7.62 1.53
N SER A 54 -11.49 7.87 2.80
CA SER A 54 -10.65 8.61 3.74
C SER A 54 -9.46 7.76 4.20
N THR A 55 -9.70 6.48 4.49
CA THR A 55 -8.67 5.49 4.84
C THR A 55 -7.67 5.34 3.70
N LEU A 56 -8.14 5.13 2.46
CA LEU A 56 -7.25 5.01 1.30
C LEU A 56 -6.40 6.27 1.10
N ALA A 57 -6.96 7.47 1.27
CA ALA A 57 -6.16 8.70 1.15
C ALA A 57 -5.06 8.78 2.21
N SER A 58 -5.41 8.47 3.46
CA SER A 58 -4.44 8.41 4.55
C SER A 58 -3.31 7.42 4.25
N TRP A 59 -3.66 6.24 3.72
CA TRP A 59 -2.70 5.22 3.31
C TRP A 59 -1.82 5.68 2.17
N LEU A 60 -2.37 6.24 1.09
CA LEU A 60 -1.60 6.74 -0.05
C LEU A 60 -0.60 7.82 0.37
N ARG A 61 -1.00 8.72 1.27
CA ARG A 61 -0.12 9.75 1.83
C ARG A 61 1.03 9.12 2.63
N HIS A 62 0.72 8.14 3.48
CA HIS A 62 1.71 7.43 4.26
C HIS A 62 2.67 6.60 3.38
N LEU A 63 2.15 5.83 2.41
CA LEU A 63 2.95 5.03 1.48
C LEU A 63 3.85 5.90 0.60
N SER A 64 3.40 7.11 0.24
CA SER A 64 4.25 8.09 -0.45
C SER A 64 5.47 8.45 0.39
N LEU A 65 5.31 8.65 1.70
CA LEU A 65 6.43 8.89 2.63
C LEU A 65 7.35 7.66 2.73
N VAL A 66 6.78 6.45 2.87
CA VAL A 66 7.55 5.19 2.94
C VAL A 66 8.40 5.02 1.67
N ARG A 67 7.78 5.13 0.49
CA ARG A 67 8.46 5.01 -0.81
C ARG A 67 9.55 6.08 -0.97
N ASN A 68 9.28 7.33 -0.59
CA ASN A 68 10.27 8.40 -0.69
C ASN A 68 11.45 8.16 0.25
N THR A 69 11.21 7.61 1.44
CA THR A 69 12.28 7.21 2.37
C THR A 69 13.20 6.17 1.70
N CYS A 70 12.65 5.17 1.00
CA CYS A 70 13.44 4.23 0.20
C CYS A 70 14.23 4.90 -0.91
N ALA A 71 13.58 5.78 -1.68
CA ALA A 71 14.19 6.45 -2.84
C ALA A 71 15.33 7.40 -2.45
N HIS A 72 15.30 7.93 -1.23
CA HIS A 72 16.38 8.73 -0.65
C HIS A 72 17.41 7.88 0.13
N HIS A 73 17.42 6.55 -0.07
CA HIS A 73 18.31 5.61 0.60
C HIS A 73 18.32 5.75 2.13
N SER A 74 17.22 6.24 2.70
CA SER A 74 17.07 6.45 4.12
C SER A 74 16.67 5.15 4.82
N ARG A 75 17.06 5.02 6.09
CA ARG A 75 16.74 3.84 6.90
C ARG A 75 15.23 3.73 7.12
N LEU A 76 14.63 2.62 6.68
CA LEU A 76 13.26 2.24 7.00
C LEU A 76 13.15 1.42 8.30
N TRP A 77 14.10 0.52 8.54
CA TRP A 77 14.07 -0.36 9.70
C TRP A 77 14.30 0.44 11.00
N ASN A 78 13.54 0.13 12.05
CA ASN A 78 13.56 0.87 13.33
C ASN A 78 13.36 2.40 13.18
N ARG A 79 12.51 2.82 12.25
CA ARG A 79 12.13 4.23 12.04
C ARG A 79 10.74 4.49 12.59
N GLU A 80 10.54 5.68 13.15
CA GLU A 80 9.20 6.23 13.37
C GLU A 80 8.80 7.18 12.25
N PHE A 81 7.61 6.95 11.70
CA PHE A 81 7.02 7.83 10.69
C PHE A 81 6.33 9.02 11.37
N THR A 82 6.50 10.21 10.79
CA THR A 82 5.81 11.43 11.23
C THR A 82 4.34 11.39 10.85
N ILE A 83 4.04 10.90 9.64
CA ILE A 83 2.70 10.67 9.12
C ILE A 83 2.37 9.20 9.31
N THR A 84 1.41 8.90 10.20
CA THR A 84 0.90 7.55 10.42
C THR A 84 -0.34 7.30 9.56
N PRO A 85 -0.52 6.08 9.03
CA PRO A 85 -1.72 5.72 8.30
C PRO A 85 -2.91 5.61 9.26
N ALA A 86 -4.12 5.86 8.75
CA ALA A 86 -5.35 5.60 9.50
C ALA A 86 -5.52 4.10 9.70
N ALA A 87 -6.00 3.69 10.88
CA ALA A 87 -6.39 2.29 11.10
C ALA A 87 -7.54 1.91 10.15
N PRO A 88 -7.58 0.66 9.63
CA PRO A 88 -8.73 0.18 8.89
C PRO A 88 -9.98 0.21 9.78
N GLY A 89 -11.13 0.52 9.16
CA GLY A 89 -12.41 0.52 9.83
C GLY A 89 -13.00 -0.88 9.93
N HIS A 90 -14.32 -1.00 9.74
CA HIS A 90 -15.01 -2.30 9.70
C HIS A 90 -14.77 -3.08 8.40
N LYS A 91 -14.18 -2.44 7.38
CA LYS A 91 -13.80 -3.05 6.10
C LYS A 91 -12.32 -2.79 5.81
N PRO A 92 -11.58 -3.79 5.29
CA PRO A 92 -12.02 -5.16 5.05
C PRO A 92 -12.17 -5.92 6.36
N SER A 93 -13.08 -6.91 6.36
CA SER A 93 -13.29 -7.75 7.53
C SER A 93 -11.99 -8.44 7.93
N GLY A 94 -11.62 -8.35 9.21
CA GLY A 94 -10.42 -9.00 9.76
C GLY A 94 -9.11 -8.24 9.61
N LEU A 95 -9.02 -7.20 8.75
CA LEU A 95 -7.77 -6.43 8.60
C LEU A 95 -7.42 -5.64 9.88
N ALA A 96 -8.43 -5.12 10.58
CA ALA A 96 -8.24 -4.45 11.86
C ALA A 96 -7.59 -5.36 12.93
N ALA A 97 -7.82 -6.67 12.88
CA ALA A 97 -7.19 -7.64 13.78
C ALA A 97 -5.70 -7.87 13.47
N GLN A 98 -5.24 -7.47 12.28
CA GLN A 98 -3.84 -7.55 11.86
C GLN A 98 -3.04 -6.31 12.26
N TRP A 99 -3.72 -5.25 12.70
CA TRP A 99 -3.17 -3.91 12.93
C TRP A 99 -2.59 -3.77 14.34
N VAL A 100 -1.52 -2.98 14.48
CA VAL A 100 -0.98 -2.58 15.80
C VAL A 100 -1.42 -1.16 16.14
N PRO A 101 -2.33 -0.96 17.11
CA PRO A 101 -2.82 0.36 17.49
C PRO A 101 -1.69 1.27 17.98
N GLY A 102 -1.70 2.53 17.57
CA GLY A 102 -0.72 3.53 18.01
C GLY A 102 0.70 3.37 17.45
N SER A 103 1.00 2.28 16.73
CA SER A 103 2.32 2.08 16.14
C SER A 103 2.64 3.17 15.12
N ARG A 104 3.85 3.73 15.25
CA ARG A 104 4.47 4.66 14.31
C ARG A 104 5.58 4.00 13.50
N LYS A 105 5.82 2.70 13.71
CA LYS A 105 6.88 1.93 13.08
C LYS A 105 6.38 1.27 11.78
N LEU A 106 7.25 0.49 11.16
CA LEU A 106 7.05 -0.05 9.81
C LEU A 106 5.95 -1.12 9.70
N TYR A 107 5.61 -1.82 10.77
CA TYR A 107 4.71 -2.97 10.70
C TYR A 107 3.36 -2.67 10.01
N ASN A 108 2.66 -1.61 10.41
CA ASN A 108 1.37 -1.25 9.80
C ASN A 108 1.52 -0.86 8.31
N SER A 109 2.66 -0.31 7.89
CA SER A 109 2.95 -0.07 6.47
C SER A 109 3.01 -1.38 5.68
N LEU A 110 3.56 -2.44 6.26
CA LEU A 110 3.67 -3.76 5.63
C LEU A 110 2.31 -4.45 5.55
N VAL A 111 1.48 -4.32 6.59
CA VAL A 111 0.08 -4.81 6.57
C VAL A 111 -0.71 -4.14 5.44
N ILE A 112 -0.58 -2.82 5.26
CA ILE A 112 -1.20 -2.09 4.15
C ILE A 112 -0.70 -2.61 2.80
N LEU A 113 0.62 -2.78 2.65
CA LEU A 113 1.20 -3.26 1.40
C LEU A 113 0.72 -4.67 1.06
N LEU A 114 0.68 -5.59 2.03
CA LEU A 114 0.15 -6.95 1.84
C LEU A 114 -1.30 -6.92 1.39
N HIS A 115 -2.14 -6.13 2.07
CA HIS A 115 -3.54 -5.98 1.69
C HIS A 115 -3.72 -5.48 0.25
N CYS A 116 -2.96 -4.44 -0.14
CA CYS A 116 -3.00 -3.95 -1.51
C CYS A 116 -2.48 -4.98 -2.51
N MET A 117 -1.42 -5.72 -2.17
CA MET A 117 -0.84 -6.73 -3.03
C MET A 117 -1.77 -7.94 -3.22
N ASP A 118 -2.47 -8.38 -2.17
CA ASP A 118 -3.46 -9.47 -2.25
C ASP A 118 -4.59 -9.17 -3.24
N ILE A 119 -4.92 -7.89 -3.41
CA ILE A 119 -5.96 -7.43 -4.34
C ILE A 119 -5.41 -7.20 -5.75
N VAL A 120 -4.25 -6.53 -5.87
CA VAL A 120 -3.69 -6.10 -7.17
C VAL A 120 -2.98 -7.25 -7.88
N ALA A 121 -2.35 -8.15 -7.12
CA ALA A 121 -1.59 -9.29 -7.63
C ALA A 121 -1.78 -10.51 -6.71
N PRO A 122 -2.93 -11.20 -6.76
CA PRO A 122 -3.27 -12.28 -5.81
C PRO A 122 -2.23 -13.40 -5.69
N HIS A 123 -1.45 -13.64 -6.75
CA HIS A 123 -0.38 -14.66 -6.78
C HIS A 123 1.01 -14.07 -6.53
N HIS A 124 1.13 -12.97 -5.77
CA HIS A 124 2.42 -12.34 -5.53
C HIS A 124 3.34 -13.18 -4.63
N HIS A 125 4.65 -13.09 -4.85
CA HIS A 125 5.65 -13.69 -3.95
C HIS A 125 6.14 -12.73 -2.86
N TRP A 126 5.61 -11.51 -2.79
CA TRP A 126 6.12 -10.46 -1.91
C TRP A 126 6.14 -10.85 -0.43
N ARG A 127 5.06 -11.48 0.05
CA ARG A 127 4.91 -11.99 1.43
C ARG A 127 5.99 -13.01 1.79
N ALA A 128 6.16 -14.03 0.95
CA ALA A 128 7.16 -15.06 1.14
C ALA A 128 8.59 -14.48 1.09
N ASN A 129 8.85 -13.59 0.13
CA ASN A 129 10.14 -12.92 -0.02
C ASN A 129 10.49 -12.06 1.21
N LEU A 130 9.53 -11.33 1.77
CA LEU A 130 9.74 -10.54 2.97
C LEU A 130 10.01 -11.42 4.20
N LYS A 131 9.23 -12.50 4.38
CA LYS A 131 9.49 -13.50 5.46
C LYS A 131 10.89 -14.09 5.32
N ASN A 132 11.28 -14.49 4.11
CA ASN A 132 12.61 -15.02 3.83
C ASN A 132 13.71 -14.00 4.12
N LEU A 133 13.53 -12.74 3.75
CA LEU A 133 14.51 -11.67 4.02
C LEU A 133 14.70 -11.42 5.53
N ILE A 134 13.60 -11.36 6.28
CA ILE A 134 13.62 -11.21 7.74
C ILE A 134 14.37 -12.38 8.40
N ASN A 135 14.04 -13.61 7.98
CA ASN A 135 14.65 -14.82 8.52
C ASN A 135 16.13 -14.93 8.15
N HIS A 136 16.48 -14.68 6.89
CA HIS A 136 17.85 -14.77 6.37
C HIS A 136 18.81 -13.84 7.12
N HIS A 137 18.36 -12.62 7.45
CA HIS A 137 19.18 -11.66 8.20
C HIS A 137 18.93 -11.68 9.71
N ALA A 138 18.15 -12.64 10.24
CA ALA A 138 17.80 -12.75 11.65
C ALA A 138 17.36 -11.40 12.27
N ILE A 139 16.55 -10.64 11.53
CA ILE A 139 16.15 -9.29 11.94
C ILE A 139 15.31 -9.37 13.22
N ASN A 140 15.68 -8.59 14.24
CA ASN A 140 14.82 -8.39 15.40
C ASN A 140 13.58 -7.58 15.00
N VAL A 141 12.46 -8.24 14.69
CA VAL A 141 11.24 -7.58 14.19
C VAL A 141 10.51 -6.73 15.24
N SER A 142 10.80 -6.90 16.53
CA SER A 142 10.17 -6.13 17.60
C SER A 142 10.48 -4.63 17.51
N VAL A 143 11.64 -4.24 16.97
CA VAL A 143 12.00 -2.81 16.76
C VAL A 143 11.20 -2.16 15.63
N MET A 144 10.39 -2.94 14.91
CA MET A 144 9.47 -2.49 13.87
C MET A 144 8.00 -2.64 14.28
N ASP A 145 7.73 -2.94 15.56
CA ASP A 145 6.40 -3.21 16.14
C ASP A 145 5.68 -4.44 15.57
N PHE A 146 6.42 -5.46 15.10
CA PHE A 146 5.78 -6.72 14.78
C PHE A 146 5.20 -7.36 16.05
N PRO A 147 3.92 -7.79 16.06
CA PRO A 147 3.36 -8.58 17.15
C PRO A 147 4.14 -9.87 17.37
N GLY A 148 4.23 -10.37 18.60
CA GLY A 148 4.96 -11.62 18.90
C GLY A 148 4.47 -12.84 18.11
N ASN A 149 3.18 -12.86 17.75
CA ASN A 149 2.53 -13.90 16.95
C ASN A 149 2.32 -13.50 15.48
N TRP A 150 3.05 -12.51 14.94
CA TRP A 150 2.82 -12.00 13.59
C TRP A 150 2.82 -13.09 12.51
N GLN A 151 3.65 -14.12 12.67
CA GLN A 151 3.76 -15.23 11.72
C GLN A 151 2.52 -16.11 11.65
N THR A 152 1.63 -16.07 12.66
CA THR A 152 0.38 -16.85 12.68
C THR A 152 -0.82 -16.00 12.27
N LEU A 153 -0.62 -14.70 12.08
CA LEU A 153 -1.68 -13.79 11.67
C LEU A 153 -2.12 -14.10 10.22
N PRO A 154 -3.42 -14.05 9.91
CA PRO A 154 -3.97 -14.31 8.58
C PRO A 154 -3.27 -13.55 7.44
N ILE A 155 -2.93 -12.27 7.61
CA ILE A 155 -2.25 -11.46 6.58
C ILE A 155 -0.80 -11.90 6.31
N TRP A 156 -0.29 -12.87 7.07
CA TRP A 156 1.05 -13.45 6.88
C TRP A 156 1.02 -14.94 6.48
N GLN A 157 -0.18 -15.51 6.35
CA GLN A 157 -0.39 -16.84 5.78
C GLN A 157 -0.46 -16.75 4.25
N GLU A 158 -0.08 -17.81 3.57
CA GLU A 158 -0.36 -17.94 2.14
C GLU A 158 -1.86 -18.14 1.94
N VAL A 159 -2.39 -17.61 0.84
CA VAL A 159 -3.78 -17.84 0.47
C VAL A 159 -3.85 -19.28 -0.04
N SER A 160 -4.45 -20.17 0.74
CA SER A 160 -4.76 -21.52 0.26
C SER A 160 -5.70 -21.43 -0.93
N GLU A 161 -5.33 -22.09 -2.04
CA GLU A 161 -6.20 -22.27 -3.23
C GLU A 161 -7.53 -22.94 -2.89
#